data_AF-B4L3W0-F1
#
_entry.id   AF-B4L3W0-F1
#
_cell.length_a   1.000
_cell.length_b   1.000
_cell.length_c   1.000
_cell.angle_alpha   90.00
_cell.angle_beta   90.00
_cell.angle_gamma   90.00
#
_symmetry.space_group_name_H-M   'P 1'
#
loop_
_entity.id
_entity.type
_entity.pdbx_description
1 polymer ?
#
loop_
_entity_poly.entity_id
_entity_poly.type
_entity_poly.pdbx_seq_one_letter_code
_entity_poly.pdbx_strand_id
1 'polypeptide(L)'
;MNTLMRLSPQLHHWRTYCIKQCAAAGTEAAARGKPNYEEFIGSRHQQAQRSIVVQVSSEKSYNELYNYCSRFGRIVTVQHYSVQHEDELHYMLLEYASAGEASAAISSSAYNAELSGSGVPVRSPFLWFRAPTGGAGRRGQAKLAANQKTLALHTVNGTRSLSHEALKELLRGAAGIDQQLNLLYEQTRLNELGVRMRFIAALQVEQAISGMFPDALAQPFGSSVNGFGKMGCDLDLILRFDGKTPGTDQDSQREASRLIYHTKENLSNGRSQTQRQMECIGDMLHLFLPGVCHVRRILQARVPIIKYHHEHLDLEIDLSMSNLTGFFMSELLYMFGEMDPRVRPLTFCVRRWAQSCGLTNPSPGRWITNFSLTCLVMFFLQQMRQPILPSIGAMVKAANTADIRVTEDGINCTFARDMERVGFQSRNTSSLSELLLQFFEFYSQFDFHNRAISLNEGRALAKPDHSAMYIVNPLEQLLNVSKNVSLEECERLRIEVRNAAWMLESEVENATLSESERREQSWGLLNLFKHPEKSVIRPNMFFKPRMVEVSDLFDKSQTLAPTPPPVNYKNPTVRQQVQSIKAAARSELKQLRESSTTTTATATSAAKTKRSR
;
A
#
# COMPACT_ATOMS: atom_id res chain seq x y z
N MET A 1 -4.14 36.93 4.19
CA MET A 1 -3.58 35.64 4.63
C MET A 1 -2.13 35.52 4.11
N ASN A 2 -1.30 36.56 4.34
CA ASN A 2 0.03 36.78 3.75
C ASN A 2 1.13 36.88 4.82
N THR A 3 0.96 36.25 5.98
CA THR A 3 1.84 36.49 7.14
C THR A 3 2.07 35.23 7.98
N LEU A 4 2.49 34.12 7.38
CA LEU A 4 2.77 32.89 8.13
C LEU A 4 4.04 32.16 7.64
N MET A 5 5.17 32.86 7.71
CA MET A 5 6.47 32.27 8.05
C MET A 5 7.27 33.40 8.71
N ARG A 6 7.11 33.58 10.04
CA ARG A 6 8.08 34.38 10.80
C ARG A 6 9.37 33.57 10.79
N LEU A 7 10.42 34.12 10.18
CA LEU A 7 11.78 33.60 10.31
C LEU A 7 12.15 33.60 11.79
N SER A 8 12.08 32.43 12.43
CA SER A 8 12.66 32.22 13.75
C SER A 8 14.19 32.44 13.66
N PRO A 9 14.83 33.17 14.60
CA PRO A 9 16.29 33.26 14.69
C PRO A 9 17.01 31.90 14.74
N GLN A 10 16.31 30.83 15.12
CA GLN A 10 16.81 29.45 15.16
C GLN A 10 17.03 28.86 13.75
N LEU A 11 16.27 29.28 12.73
CA LEU A 11 16.42 28.83 11.34
C LEU A 11 17.74 29.29 10.69
N HIS A 12 18.31 30.41 11.16
CA HIS A 12 19.60 30.90 10.68
C HIS A 12 20.77 30.10 11.28
N HIS A 13 20.64 29.65 12.53
CA HIS A 13 21.60 28.76 13.18
C HIS A 13 21.57 27.37 12.55
N TRP A 14 20.38 26.85 12.22
CA TRP A 14 20.21 25.59 11.49
C TRP A 14 20.85 25.60 10.10
N ARG A 15 20.61 26.67 9.31
CA ARG A 15 21.26 26.87 8.01
C ARG A 15 22.79 26.85 8.09
N THR A 16 23.34 27.47 9.13
CA THR A 16 24.80 27.58 9.31
C THR A 16 25.43 26.24 9.71
N TYR A 17 24.69 25.37 10.40
CA TYR A 17 25.11 24.03 10.76
C TYR A 17 25.14 23.08 9.55
N CYS A 18 24.07 23.05 8.75
CA CYS A 18 23.98 22.16 7.57
C CYS A 18 24.94 22.55 6.43
N ILE A 19 25.17 23.85 6.23
CA ILE A 19 26.08 24.36 5.17
C ILE A 19 27.55 23.99 5.46
N LYS A 20 27.96 23.87 6.73
CA LYS A 20 29.34 23.52 7.09
C LYS A 20 29.73 22.06 6.85
N GLN A 21 28.78 21.15 6.62
CA GLN A 21 29.07 19.72 6.37
C GLN A 21 28.79 19.25 4.93
N CYS A 22 28.04 20.00 4.11
CA CYS A 22 27.65 19.58 2.76
C CYS A 22 28.58 20.01 1.60
N ALA A 23 29.77 20.55 1.88
CA ALA A 23 30.65 21.13 0.84
C ALA A 23 31.41 20.12 -0.05
N ALA A 24 31.11 18.81 -0.01
CA ALA A 24 31.77 17.82 -0.84
C ALA A 24 30.82 16.72 -1.33
N ALA A 25 30.20 16.93 -2.50
CA ALA A 25 29.91 15.92 -3.54
C ALA A 25 28.75 16.37 -4.47
N GLY A 26 29.09 17.14 -5.50
CA GLY A 26 28.45 17.06 -6.83
C GLY A 26 29.50 16.51 -7.79
N THR A 27 29.25 15.78 -8.87
CA THR A 27 28.15 15.73 -9.84
C THR A 27 28.44 14.52 -10.77
N GLU A 28 27.52 14.24 -11.70
CA GLU A 28 27.70 13.47 -12.96
C GLU A 28 26.99 12.11 -13.07
N ALA A 29 25.66 12.16 -13.28
CA ALA A 29 24.91 11.08 -13.93
C ALA A 29 23.63 11.55 -14.64
N ALA A 30 23.58 12.81 -15.11
CA ALA A 30 22.38 13.41 -15.73
C ALA A 30 22.54 13.54 -17.25
N ALA A 31 22.36 12.45 -18.01
CA ALA A 31 22.39 12.51 -19.48
C ALA A 31 21.42 11.57 -20.22
N ARG A 32 20.48 10.90 -19.52
CA ARG A 32 19.32 10.27 -20.15
C ARG A 32 18.08 10.69 -19.38
N GLY A 33 17.10 11.28 -20.07
CA GLY A 33 15.80 11.63 -19.46
C GLY A 33 15.19 10.38 -18.82
N LYS A 34 14.65 10.52 -17.60
CA LYS A 34 13.95 9.42 -16.94
C LYS A 34 12.69 9.09 -17.74
N PRO A 35 12.35 7.80 -17.90
CA PRO A 35 11.15 7.40 -18.64
C PRO A 35 9.90 7.96 -17.98
N ASN A 36 8.93 8.38 -18.81
CA ASN A 36 7.61 8.80 -18.30
C ASN A 36 6.86 7.59 -17.72
N TYR A 37 5.73 7.83 -17.04
CA TYR A 37 5.01 6.75 -16.35
C TYR A 37 4.55 5.63 -17.28
N GLU A 38 3.99 5.97 -18.46
CA GLU A 38 3.53 4.97 -19.43
C GLU A 38 4.68 4.14 -20.00
N GLU A 39 5.81 4.77 -20.31
CA GLU A 39 7.05 4.09 -20.73
C GLU A 39 7.59 3.17 -19.63
N PHE A 40 7.56 3.62 -18.37
CA PHE A 40 7.95 2.80 -17.22
C PHE A 40 7.07 1.56 -17.09
N ILE A 41 5.74 1.72 -17.10
CA ILE A 41 4.79 0.60 -17.02
C ILE A 41 4.98 -0.35 -18.21
N GLY A 42 5.05 0.18 -19.43
CA GLY A 42 5.21 -0.60 -20.66
C GLY A 42 6.54 -1.37 -20.68
N SER A 43 7.64 -0.75 -20.27
CA SER A 43 8.95 -1.40 -20.17
C SER A 43 8.93 -2.54 -19.15
N ARG A 44 8.32 -2.34 -17.98
CA ARG A 44 8.21 -3.39 -16.95
C ARG A 44 7.29 -4.54 -17.37
N HIS A 45 6.21 -4.25 -18.10
CA HIS A 45 5.34 -5.28 -18.68
C HIS A 45 6.08 -6.12 -19.73
N GLN A 46 6.80 -5.49 -20.67
CA GLN A 46 7.63 -6.19 -21.65
C GLN A 46 8.72 -7.05 -21.00
N GLN A 47 9.35 -6.55 -19.93
CA GLN A 47 10.32 -7.32 -19.16
C GLN A 47 9.68 -8.56 -18.53
N ALA A 48 8.48 -8.45 -17.97
CA ALA A 48 7.76 -9.61 -17.43
C ALA A 48 7.44 -10.63 -18.53
N GLN A 49 6.97 -10.19 -19.70
CA GLN A 49 6.64 -11.07 -20.83
C GLN A 49 7.83 -11.91 -21.35
N ARG A 50 9.05 -11.41 -21.14
CA ARG A 50 10.30 -12.12 -21.47
C ARG A 50 11.01 -12.71 -20.26
N SER A 51 10.34 -12.82 -19.12
CA SER A 51 10.91 -13.38 -17.89
C SER A 51 10.21 -14.67 -17.47
N ILE A 52 10.95 -15.53 -16.77
CA ILE A 52 10.43 -16.71 -16.05
C ILE A 52 10.94 -16.69 -14.62
N VAL A 53 10.21 -17.33 -13.71
CA VAL A 53 10.62 -17.57 -12.32
C VAL A 53 10.83 -19.07 -12.15
N VAL A 54 12.03 -19.45 -11.72
CA VAL A 54 12.39 -20.85 -11.55
C VAL A 54 12.77 -21.12 -10.11
N GLN A 55 12.02 -21.99 -9.44
CA GLN A 55 12.40 -22.53 -8.14
C GLN A 55 13.62 -23.43 -8.30
N VAL A 56 14.58 -23.29 -7.38
CA VAL A 56 15.84 -24.03 -7.35
C VAL A 56 16.11 -24.56 -5.94
N SER A 57 16.98 -25.55 -5.81
CA SER A 57 17.36 -26.11 -4.50
C SER A 57 18.19 -25.14 -3.65
N SER A 58 19.00 -24.28 -4.28
CA SER A 58 19.79 -23.25 -3.61
C SER A 58 20.33 -22.24 -4.62
N GLU A 59 20.93 -21.15 -4.12
CA GLU A 59 21.71 -20.20 -4.93
C GLU A 59 22.79 -20.91 -5.80
N LYS A 60 23.39 -22.00 -5.30
CA LYS A 60 24.46 -22.74 -5.98
C LYS A 60 24.02 -23.41 -7.28
N SER A 61 22.71 -23.57 -7.48
CA SER A 61 22.14 -24.13 -8.71
C SER A 61 22.21 -23.18 -9.90
N TYR A 62 22.70 -21.95 -9.70
CA TYR A 62 22.80 -20.91 -10.73
C TYR A 62 23.44 -21.39 -12.04
N ASN A 63 24.64 -21.97 -11.96
CA ASN A 63 25.40 -22.33 -13.17
C ASN A 63 24.70 -23.42 -13.97
N GLU A 64 24.13 -24.41 -13.28
CA GLU A 64 23.40 -25.50 -13.93
C GLU A 64 22.13 -24.99 -14.59
N LEU A 65 21.35 -24.16 -13.87
CA LEU A 65 20.14 -23.55 -14.39
C LEU A 65 20.44 -22.65 -15.60
N TYR A 66 21.44 -21.78 -15.49
CA TYR A 66 21.83 -20.87 -16.57
C TYR A 66 22.21 -21.64 -17.84
N ASN A 67 23.05 -22.67 -17.70
CA ASN A 67 23.46 -23.51 -18.83
C ASN A 67 22.28 -24.27 -19.44
N TYR A 68 21.34 -24.74 -18.61
CA TYR A 68 20.13 -25.38 -19.10
C TYR A 68 19.24 -24.41 -19.87
N CYS A 69 18.91 -23.26 -19.28
CA CYS A 69 18.01 -22.26 -19.82
C CYS A 69 18.57 -21.53 -21.07
N SER A 70 19.89 -21.43 -21.19
CA SER A 70 20.55 -20.80 -22.35
C SER A 70 20.28 -21.52 -23.68
N ARG A 71 19.76 -22.75 -23.66
CA ARG A 71 19.33 -23.47 -24.87
C ARG A 71 18.06 -22.89 -25.50
N PHE A 72 17.24 -22.17 -24.73
CA PHE A 72 15.97 -21.61 -25.21
C PHE A 72 16.11 -20.19 -25.75
N GLY A 73 17.22 -19.52 -25.42
CA GLY A 73 17.48 -18.15 -25.87
C GLY A 73 18.55 -17.45 -25.04
N ARG A 74 18.86 -16.21 -25.44
CA ARG A 74 19.88 -15.40 -24.78
C ARG A 74 19.32 -14.81 -23.47
N ILE A 75 19.92 -15.19 -22.35
CA ILE A 75 19.58 -14.65 -21.02
C ILE A 75 20.28 -13.30 -20.82
N VAL A 76 19.50 -12.27 -20.46
CA VAL A 76 19.93 -10.89 -20.27
C VAL A 76 20.25 -10.60 -18.79
N THR A 77 19.41 -11.07 -17.87
CA THR A 77 19.62 -10.93 -16.43
C THR A 77 19.14 -12.17 -15.68
N VAL A 78 19.77 -12.45 -14.53
CA VAL A 78 19.29 -13.46 -13.58
C VAL A 78 19.38 -12.88 -12.17
N GLN A 79 18.31 -12.97 -11.39
CA GLN A 79 18.22 -12.44 -10.04
C GLN A 79 17.69 -13.51 -9.09
N HIS A 80 18.43 -13.78 -8.02
CA HIS A 80 18.07 -14.74 -7.01
C HIS A 80 17.35 -14.07 -5.83
N TYR A 81 16.34 -14.75 -5.31
CA TYR A 81 15.68 -14.39 -4.05
C TYR A 81 15.25 -15.64 -3.27
N SER A 82 15.00 -15.46 -1.98
CA SER A 82 14.43 -16.49 -1.13
C SER A 82 13.09 -16.04 -0.55
N VAL A 83 12.23 -17.03 -0.31
CA VAL A 83 10.97 -16.90 0.42
C VAL A 83 11.06 -17.78 1.65
N GLN A 84 10.74 -17.21 2.80
CA GLN A 84 10.84 -17.90 4.08
C GLN A 84 9.48 -18.51 4.43
N HIS A 85 9.37 -19.84 4.37
CA HIS A 85 8.19 -20.60 4.80
C HIS A 85 8.57 -21.49 5.99
N GLU A 86 8.28 -22.80 5.92
CA GLU A 86 8.79 -23.80 6.87
C GLU A 86 10.29 -24.01 6.64
N ASP A 87 10.69 -24.07 5.37
CA ASP A 87 12.07 -24.06 4.89
C ASP A 87 12.34 -22.79 4.06
N GLU A 88 13.63 -22.46 3.87
CA GLU A 88 14.03 -21.40 2.95
C GLU A 88 13.92 -21.90 1.49
N LEU A 89 12.98 -21.33 0.73
CA LEU A 89 12.77 -21.67 -0.68
C LEU A 89 13.53 -20.69 -1.56
N HIS A 90 14.29 -21.21 -2.53
CA HIS A 90 15.12 -20.41 -3.43
C HIS A 90 14.50 -20.30 -4.82
N TYR A 91 14.55 -19.09 -5.39
CA TYR A 91 14.01 -18.78 -6.70
C TYR A 91 14.97 -17.93 -7.52
N MET A 92 14.94 -18.10 -8.83
CA MET A 92 15.68 -17.27 -9.78
C MET A 92 14.71 -16.68 -10.82
N LEU A 93 14.68 -15.36 -10.93
CA LEU A 93 14.01 -14.65 -12.01
C LEU A 93 15.00 -14.50 -13.17
N LEU A 94 14.70 -15.12 -14.30
CA LEU A 94 15.51 -15.07 -15.52
C LEU A 94 14.82 -14.23 -16.58
N GLU A 95 15.54 -13.28 -17.16
CA GLU A 95 15.09 -12.48 -18.29
C GLU A 95 15.75 -12.96 -19.58
N TYR A 96 14.96 -13.25 -20.60
CA TYR A 96 15.45 -13.50 -21.94
C TYR A 96 15.50 -12.21 -22.77
N ALA A 97 16.17 -12.25 -23.92
CA ALA A 97 16.24 -11.11 -24.83
C ALA A 97 14.88 -10.81 -25.48
N SER A 98 14.03 -11.82 -25.64
CA SER A 98 12.69 -11.71 -26.23
C SER A 98 11.63 -12.56 -25.51
N ALA A 99 10.36 -12.16 -25.65
CA ALA A 99 9.22 -12.92 -25.12
C ALA A 99 9.09 -14.31 -25.79
N GLY A 100 9.49 -14.44 -27.05
CA GLY A 100 9.51 -15.72 -27.76
C GLY A 100 10.44 -16.75 -27.13
N GLU A 101 11.63 -16.33 -26.69
CA GLU A 101 12.59 -17.21 -26.00
C GLU A 101 12.07 -17.66 -24.62
N ALA A 102 11.45 -16.75 -23.85
CA ALA A 102 10.79 -17.11 -22.59
C ALA A 102 9.65 -18.11 -22.82
N SER A 103 8.82 -17.86 -23.84
CA SER A 103 7.73 -18.77 -24.24
C SER A 103 8.26 -20.14 -24.70
N ALA A 104 9.41 -20.20 -25.38
CA ALA A 104 10.07 -21.44 -25.76
C ALA A 104 10.51 -22.26 -24.53
N ALA A 105 11.05 -21.60 -23.50
CA ALA A 105 11.40 -22.25 -22.24
C ALA A 105 10.16 -22.80 -21.52
N ILE A 106 9.08 -22.02 -21.43
CA ILE A 106 7.81 -22.45 -20.81
C ILE A 106 7.20 -23.61 -21.60
N SER A 107 7.11 -23.51 -22.92
CA SER A 107 6.48 -24.53 -23.79
C SER A 107 7.26 -25.84 -23.84
N SER A 108 8.56 -25.81 -23.60
CA SER A 108 9.42 -27.00 -23.52
C SER A 108 9.40 -27.65 -22.12
N SER A 109 8.74 -27.03 -21.14
CA SER A 109 8.68 -27.55 -19.76
C SER A 109 7.71 -28.71 -19.63
N ALA A 110 8.06 -29.69 -18.81
CA ALA A 110 7.22 -30.85 -18.53
C ALA A 110 6.28 -30.59 -17.35
N TYR A 111 5.10 -31.21 -17.38
CA TYR A 111 4.23 -31.30 -16.21
C TYR A 111 4.82 -32.24 -15.16
N ASN A 112 4.48 -32.02 -13.89
CA ASN A 112 4.95 -32.88 -12.81
C ASN A 112 4.30 -34.27 -12.91
N ALA A 113 5.11 -35.27 -13.26
CA ALA A 113 4.67 -36.65 -13.41
C ALA A 113 4.17 -37.27 -12.08
N GLU A 114 4.67 -36.80 -10.93
CA GLU A 114 4.25 -37.28 -9.60
C GLU A 114 2.84 -36.80 -9.23
N LEU A 115 2.39 -35.71 -9.85
CA LEU A 115 1.03 -35.16 -9.70
C LEU A 115 0.10 -35.61 -10.83
N SER A 116 0.50 -36.60 -11.63
CA SER A 116 -0.32 -37.13 -12.73
C SER A 116 -1.63 -37.73 -12.18
N GLY A 117 -2.72 -36.97 -12.26
CA GLY A 117 -4.06 -37.35 -11.80
C GLY A 117 -4.67 -36.45 -10.72
N SER A 118 -3.86 -35.68 -9.99
CA SER A 118 -4.33 -34.73 -8.95
C SER A 118 -3.93 -33.28 -9.22
N GLY A 119 -2.83 -33.04 -9.95
CA GLY A 119 -2.38 -31.70 -10.31
C GLY A 119 -3.15 -31.10 -11.49
N VAL A 120 -3.35 -29.78 -11.46
CA VAL A 120 -3.96 -29.03 -12.56
C VAL A 120 -2.87 -28.67 -13.60
N PRO A 121 -3.01 -29.07 -14.89
CA PRO A 121 -1.96 -28.88 -15.90
C PRO A 121 -1.97 -27.46 -16.50
N VAL A 122 -1.72 -26.44 -15.69
CA VAL A 122 -1.65 -25.04 -16.13
C VAL A 122 -0.25 -24.66 -16.60
N ARG A 123 -0.15 -23.94 -17.73
CA ARG A 123 1.09 -23.30 -18.16
C ARG A 123 1.25 -21.96 -17.44
N SER A 124 2.44 -21.69 -16.93
CA SER A 124 2.73 -20.56 -16.06
C SER A 124 4.19 -20.10 -16.25
N PRO A 125 4.52 -18.82 -16.01
CA PRO A 125 5.90 -18.36 -15.96
C PRO A 125 6.68 -18.90 -14.74
N PHE A 126 5.98 -19.55 -13.80
CA PHE A 126 6.56 -20.21 -12.63
C PHE A 126 6.88 -21.68 -12.93
N LEU A 127 8.15 -22.03 -12.81
CA LEU A 127 8.69 -23.35 -13.09
C LEU A 127 9.52 -23.85 -11.89
N TRP A 128 9.80 -25.15 -11.86
CA TRP A 128 10.72 -25.75 -10.90
C TRP A 128 11.83 -26.50 -11.63
N PHE A 129 13.08 -26.28 -11.22
CA PHE A 129 14.24 -26.97 -11.77
C PHE A 129 14.55 -28.23 -10.97
N ARG A 130 14.13 -29.38 -11.50
CA ARG A 130 14.39 -30.70 -10.91
C ARG A 130 15.84 -31.14 -11.08
N ALA A 131 16.35 -31.85 -10.08
CA ALA A 131 17.64 -32.52 -10.19
C ALA A 131 17.61 -33.62 -11.28
N PRO A 132 18.75 -33.93 -11.91
CA PRO A 132 18.83 -35.05 -12.83
C PRO A 132 18.51 -36.36 -12.10
N THR A 133 17.60 -37.17 -12.64
CA THR A 133 17.31 -38.50 -12.10
C THR A 133 18.52 -39.42 -12.31
N GLY A 134 19.03 -40.00 -11.22
CA GLY A 134 20.24 -40.83 -11.25
C GLY A 134 20.10 -42.07 -12.13
N GLY A 135 21.08 -42.32 -13.00
CA GLY A 135 21.30 -43.61 -13.67
C GLY A 135 21.55 -43.57 -15.17
N ALA A 136 21.01 -42.59 -15.89
CA ALA A 136 21.24 -42.44 -17.33
C ALA A 136 22.45 -41.53 -17.60
N GLY A 137 23.64 -42.07 -17.36
CA GLY A 137 24.83 -41.73 -18.12
C GLY A 137 25.41 -40.32 -17.97
N ARG A 138 26.53 -40.29 -17.25
CA ARG A 138 27.79 -39.62 -17.68
C ARG A 138 28.26 -40.02 -19.12
N ARG A 139 27.37 -40.53 -19.98
CA ARG A 139 27.58 -41.00 -21.35
C ARG A 139 26.46 -40.43 -22.19
N GLY A 140 26.58 -39.16 -22.57
CA GLY A 140 25.57 -38.47 -23.38
C GLY A 140 25.36 -37.00 -23.04
N GLN A 141 25.87 -36.51 -21.91
CA GLN A 141 26.14 -35.07 -21.79
C GLN A 141 27.24 -34.76 -22.79
N ALA A 142 26.85 -34.31 -23.98
CA ALA A 142 27.70 -33.41 -24.73
C ALA A 142 28.23 -32.41 -23.70
N LYS A 143 29.55 -32.35 -23.54
CA LYS A 143 30.21 -31.23 -22.86
C LYS A 143 29.69 -29.97 -23.58
N LEU A 144 28.59 -29.41 -23.09
CA LEU A 144 28.19 -28.05 -23.42
C LEU A 144 29.38 -27.25 -22.94
N ALA A 145 30.17 -26.81 -23.91
CA ALA A 145 31.48 -26.24 -23.68
C ALA A 145 31.34 -25.15 -22.62
N ALA A 146 32.11 -25.26 -21.54
CA ALA A 146 32.25 -24.24 -20.50
C ALA A 146 32.92 -22.94 -21.01
N ASN A 147 32.74 -22.63 -22.30
CA ASN A 147 33.34 -21.51 -23.03
C ASN A 147 32.36 -20.36 -23.29
N GLN A 148 31.09 -20.46 -22.87
CA GLN A 148 30.25 -19.27 -22.76
C GLN A 148 30.56 -18.58 -21.44
N LYS A 149 31.02 -17.34 -21.53
CA LYS A 149 31.21 -16.44 -20.40
C LYS A 149 29.88 -16.35 -19.64
N THR A 150 29.74 -17.13 -18.56
CA THR A 150 28.52 -17.15 -17.74
C THR A 150 28.24 -15.72 -17.30
N LEU A 151 27.00 -15.27 -17.49
CA LEU A 151 26.58 -14.00 -16.91
C LEU A 151 26.82 -14.06 -15.39
N ALA A 152 27.16 -12.96 -14.75
CA ALA A 152 27.19 -12.95 -13.28
C ALA A 152 25.75 -12.98 -12.76
N LEU A 153 25.51 -13.72 -11.68
CA LEU A 153 24.25 -13.62 -10.95
C LEU A 153 24.10 -12.17 -10.43
N HIS A 154 23.10 -11.45 -10.95
CA HIS A 154 23.00 -9.99 -10.76
C HIS A 154 22.68 -9.62 -9.31
N THR A 155 21.92 -10.46 -8.61
CA THR A 155 21.49 -10.22 -7.24
C THR A 155 21.33 -11.56 -6.52
N VAL A 156 21.79 -11.62 -5.28
CA VAL A 156 21.59 -12.75 -4.36
C VAL A 156 20.70 -12.28 -3.22
N ASN A 157 19.62 -13.03 -2.94
CA ASN A 157 18.67 -12.72 -1.88
C ASN A 157 18.06 -11.31 -2.02
N GLY A 158 17.62 -10.97 -3.23
CA GLY A 158 17.13 -9.62 -3.55
C GLY A 158 15.85 -9.20 -2.82
N THR A 159 15.12 -10.12 -2.18
CA THR A 159 13.96 -9.83 -1.32
C THR A 159 14.35 -9.55 0.13
N ARG A 160 15.59 -9.84 0.54
CA ARG A 160 16.04 -9.68 1.91
C ARG A 160 16.05 -8.21 2.30
N SER A 161 15.18 -7.87 3.25
CA SER A 161 15.15 -6.55 3.85
C SER A 161 16.24 -6.43 4.92
N LEU A 162 16.80 -5.23 5.08
CA LEU A 162 17.66 -4.90 6.21
C LEU A 162 16.87 -5.09 7.53
N SER A 163 17.50 -5.72 8.52
CA SER A 163 16.90 -5.82 9.85
C SER A 163 16.71 -4.44 10.46
N HIS A 164 15.79 -4.32 11.42
CA HIS A 164 15.52 -3.05 12.07
C HIS A 164 16.77 -2.51 12.79
N GLU A 165 17.56 -3.40 13.37
CA GLU A 165 18.82 -3.12 14.05
C GLU A 165 19.89 -2.66 13.07
N ALA A 166 20.08 -3.37 11.95
CA ALA A 166 21.05 -2.97 10.93
C ALA A 166 20.71 -1.61 10.30
N LEU A 167 19.41 -1.34 10.07
CA LEU A 167 18.97 -0.03 9.61
C LEU A 167 19.26 1.06 10.65
N LYS A 168 19.04 0.79 11.94
CA LYS A 168 19.38 1.75 13.01
C LYS A 168 20.88 2.07 13.04
N GLU A 169 21.74 1.05 12.95
CA GLU A 169 23.19 1.25 12.90
C GLU A 169 23.62 2.08 11.68
N LEU A 170 23.05 1.78 10.50
CA LEU A 170 23.32 2.53 9.28
C LEU A 170 22.92 4.01 9.41
N LEU A 171 21.74 4.29 9.98
CA LEU A 171 21.29 5.66 10.21
C LEU A 171 22.13 6.37 11.29
N ARG A 172 22.60 5.64 12.30
CA ARG A 172 23.46 6.20 13.36
C ARG A 172 24.80 6.66 12.79
N GLY A 173 25.35 5.92 11.81
CA GLY A 173 26.62 6.21 11.14
C GLY A 173 26.57 7.30 10.06
N ALA A 174 25.41 7.91 9.81
CA ALA A 174 25.28 9.00 8.85
C ALA A 174 25.94 10.30 9.34
N ALA A 175 26.33 11.19 8.43
CA ALA A 175 26.92 12.50 8.74
C ALA A 175 25.89 13.55 9.18
N GLY A 176 24.63 13.42 8.71
CA GLY A 176 23.57 14.39 8.98
C GLY A 176 22.18 13.81 8.74
N ILE A 177 21.14 14.53 9.16
CA ILE A 177 19.73 14.12 8.98
C ILE A 177 19.38 13.97 7.50
N ASP A 178 19.91 14.82 6.62
CA ASP A 178 19.76 14.68 5.16
C ASP A 178 20.25 13.32 4.65
N GLN A 179 21.41 12.86 5.14
CA GLN A 179 21.94 11.55 4.77
C GLN A 179 21.11 10.42 5.41
N GLN A 180 20.64 10.58 6.66
CA GLN A 180 19.72 9.62 7.26
C GLN A 180 18.42 9.47 6.46
N LEU A 181 17.86 10.57 5.96
CA LEU A 181 16.66 10.59 5.13
C LEU A 181 16.86 9.83 3.82
N ASN A 182 17.98 10.08 3.14
CA ASN A 182 18.32 9.38 1.91
C ASN A 182 18.60 7.89 2.15
N LEU A 183 19.38 7.54 3.18
CA LEU A 183 19.65 6.15 3.54
C LEU A 183 18.36 5.40 3.89
N LEU A 184 17.46 6.01 4.68
CA LEU A 184 16.16 5.42 4.99
C LEU A 184 15.38 5.12 3.71
N TYR A 185 15.32 6.08 2.78
CA TYR A 185 14.63 5.90 1.51
C TYR A 185 15.28 4.81 0.65
N GLU A 186 16.59 4.87 0.43
CA GLU A 186 17.33 3.94 -0.42
C GLU A 186 17.24 2.50 0.07
N GLN A 187 17.30 2.29 1.38
CA GLN A 187 17.29 0.96 2.00
C GLN A 187 15.89 0.36 2.17
N THR A 188 14.82 1.17 2.11
CA THR A 188 13.46 0.68 2.35
C THR A 188 12.54 0.74 1.13
N ARG A 189 12.88 1.55 0.12
CA ARG A 189 12.11 1.62 -1.14
C ARG A 189 12.03 0.28 -1.83
N LEU A 190 10.97 0.09 -2.61
CA LEU A 190 10.84 -1.05 -3.50
C LEU A 190 12.04 -1.09 -4.46
N ASN A 191 12.78 -2.19 -4.41
CA ASN A 191 13.96 -2.38 -5.24
C ASN A 191 13.59 -2.93 -6.62
N GLU A 192 14.60 -3.05 -7.49
CA GLU A 192 14.44 -3.47 -8.87
C GLU A 192 13.74 -4.83 -8.98
N LEU A 193 14.21 -5.84 -8.23
CA LEU A 193 13.63 -7.18 -8.22
C LEU A 193 12.17 -7.16 -7.71
N GLY A 194 11.90 -6.42 -6.64
CA GLY A 194 10.57 -6.28 -6.07
C GLY A 194 9.56 -5.68 -7.05
N VAL A 195 9.98 -4.74 -7.91
CA VAL A 195 9.16 -4.23 -9.02
C VAL A 195 8.92 -5.35 -10.04
N ARG A 196 9.96 -6.06 -10.49
CA ARG A 196 9.83 -7.13 -11.50
C ARG A 196 8.90 -8.26 -11.05
N MET A 197 9.00 -8.68 -9.79
CA MET A 197 8.14 -9.71 -9.20
C MET A 197 6.66 -9.33 -9.30
N ARG A 198 6.33 -8.06 -9.07
CA ARG A 198 4.94 -7.55 -9.18
C ARG A 198 4.41 -7.59 -10.60
N PHE A 199 5.24 -7.27 -11.59
CA PHE A 199 4.85 -7.35 -13.00
C PHE A 199 4.75 -8.81 -13.48
N ILE A 200 5.56 -9.74 -12.95
CA ILE A 200 5.37 -11.17 -13.22
C ILE A 200 4.07 -11.70 -12.61
N ALA A 201 3.72 -11.29 -11.38
CA ALA A 201 2.43 -11.63 -10.78
C ALA A 201 1.25 -11.15 -11.63
N ALA A 202 1.33 -9.88 -12.11
CA ALA A 202 0.34 -9.33 -13.01
C ALA A 202 0.24 -10.12 -14.32
N LEU A 203 1.38 -10.47 -14.93
CA LEU A 203 1.42 -11.28 -16.15
C LEU A 203 0.77 -12.66 -15.97
N GLN A 204 0.93 -13.30 -14.81
CA GLN A 204 0.30 -14.60 -14.54
C GLN A 204 -1.24 -14.48 -14.60
N VAL A 205 -1.81 -13.43 -14.02
CA VAL A 205 -3.26 -13.15 -14.07
C VAL A 205 -3.72 -12.88 -15.51
N GLU A 206 -2.95 -12.09 -16.27
CA GLU A 206 -3.21 -11.79 -17.68
C GLU A 206 -3.23 -13.07 -18.54
N GLN A 207 -2.18 -13.88 -18.43
CA GLN A 207 -2.03 -15.10 -19.22
C GLN A 207 -3.13 -16.12 -18.92
N ALA A 208 -3.58 -16.21 -17.66
CA ALA A 208 -4.61 -17.15 -17.23
C ALA A 208 -5.94 -16.99 -17.98
N ILE A 209 -6.26 -15.78 -18.43
CA ILE A 209 -7.54 -15.46 -19.07
C ILE A 209 -7.40 -15.05 -20.55
N SER A 210 -6.18 -14.92 -21.04
CA SER A 210 -5.84 -14.48 -22.41
C SER A 210 -6.50 -15.31 -23.52
N GLY A 211 -6.78 -16.60 -23.27
CA GLY A 211 -7.46 -17.46 -24.26
C GLY A 211 -8.91 -17.05 -24.55
N MET A 212 -9.63 -16.54 -23.55
CA MET A 212 -11.00 -16.05 -23.70
C MET A 212 -11.04 -14.54 -23.94
N PHE A 213 -10.08 -13.81 -23.36
CA PHE A 213 -9.94 -12.37 -23.48
C PHE A 213 -8.55 -12.04 -24.01
N PRO A 214 -8.31 -12.09 -25.33
CA PRO A 214 -6.98 -11.87 -25.92
C PRO A 214 -6.40 -10.50 -25.61
N ASP A 215 -7.27 -9.52 -25.41
CA ASP A 215 -6.92 -8.15 -25.05
C ASP A 215 -6.91 -7.95 -23.51
N ALA A 216 -7.01 -8.99 -22.69
CA ALA A 216 -6.93 -8.83 -21.24
C ALA A 216 -5.59 -8.24 -20.80
N LEU A 217 -5.64 -7.38 -19.78
CA LEU A 217 -4.47 -6.72 -19.25
C LEU A 217 -4.61 -6.54 -17.73
N ALA A 218 -3.66 -7.12 -17.00
CA ALA A 218 -3.53 -6.92 -15.56
C ALA A 218 -2.37 -5.95 -15.31
N GLN A 219 -2.62 -4.84 -14.62
CA GLN A 219 -1.61 -3.81 -14.38
C GLN A 219 -1.46 -3.51 -12.89
N PRO A 220 -0.22 -3.45 -12.38
CA PRO A 220 0.04 -2.91 -11.06
C PRO A 220 -0.40 -1.45 -10.95
N PHE A 221 -1.03 -1.11 -9.83
CA PHE A 221 -1.24 0.27 -9.40
C PHE A 221 -0.87 0.43 -7.92
N GLY A 222 -1.17 1.60 -7.36
CA GLY A 222 -0.93 1.89 -5.96
C GLY A 222 0.56 1.97 -5.63
N SER A 223 0.92 1.45 -4.45
CA SER A 223 2.27 1.55 -3.90
C SER A 223 3.35 0.88 -4.77
N SER A 224 2.95 -0.07 -5.62
CA SER A 224 3.85 -0.80 -6.50
C SER A 224 4.49 0.06 -7.60
N VAL A 225 3.81 1.12 -8.02
CA VAL A 225 4.22 1.94 -9.19
C VAL A 225 4.16 3.44 -8.96
N ASN A 226 3.54 3.92 -7.88
CA ASN A 226 3.43 5.35 -7.59
C ASN A 226 4.73 6.02 -7.09
N GLY A 227 5.84 5.27 -6.99
CA GLY A 227 7.14 5.77 -6.50
C GLY A 227 7.27 5.85 -4.97
N PHE A 228 6.23 5.49 -4.21
CA PHE A 228 6.21 5.49 -2.74
C PHE A 228 6.10 4.08 -2.13
N GLY A 229 6.31 3.02 -2.92
CA GLY A 229 6.35 1.63 -2.45
C GLY A 229 7.58 1.32 -1.62
N LYS A 230 7.39 0.62 -0.50
CA LYS A 230 8.49 0.03 0.29
C LYS A 230 8.56 -1.47 0.05
N MET A 231 9.70 -2.10 0.31
CA MET A 231 9.78 -3.57 0.33
C MET A 231 8.70 -4.15 1.26
N GLY A 232 8.04 -5.22 0.79
CA GLY A 232 6.93 -5.87 1.49
C GLY A 232 5.59 -5.13 1.47
N CYS A 233 5.39 -4.11 0.62
CA CYS A 233 4.06 -3.53 0.41
C CYS A 233 3.16 -4.46 -0.43
N ASP A 234 1.86 -4.36 -0.25
CA ASP A 234 0.89 -5.11 -1.07
C ASP A 234 1.02 -4.76 -2.56
N LEU A 235 0.56 -5.67 -3.41
CA LEU A 235 0.42 -5.48 -4.85
C LEU A 235 -1.05 -5.25 -5.19
N ASP A 236 -1.40 -4.01 -5.54
CA ASP A 236 -2.71 -3.69 -6.08
C ASP A 236 -2.73 -3.93 -7.59
N LEU A 237 -3.66 -4.75 -8.09
CA LEU A 237 -3.84 -5.04 -9.51
C LEU A 237 -5.20 -4.55 -10.01
N ILE A 238 -5.18 -3.91 -11.18
CA ILE A 238 -6.40 -3.70 -11.97
C ILE A 238 -6.39 -4.66 -13.16
N LEU A 239 -7.48 -5.41 -13.33
CA LEU A 239 -7.68 -6.28 -14.47
C LEU A 239 -8.75 -5.69 -15.39
N ARG A 240 -8.40 -5.61 -16.67
CA ARG A 240 -9.27 -5.11 -17.74
C ARG A 240 -9.32 -6.12 -18.88
N PHE A 241 -10.42 -6.13 -19.63
CA PHE A 241 -10.57 -6.98 -20.81
C PHE A 241 -10.29 -6.22 -22.11
N ASP A 242 -10.19 -4.91 -22.03
CA ASP A 242 -9.73 -4.03 -23.09
C ASP A 242 -8.27 -3.63 -22.79
N GLY A 243 -7.33 -4.21 -23.53
CA GLY A 243 -5.89 -4.00 -23.34
C GLY A 243 -5.41 -2.59 -23.69
N LYS A 244 -6.34 -1.66 -23.89
CA LYS A 244 -6.10 -0.29 -24.28
C LYS A 244 -5.95 0.56 -23.03
N THR A 245 -4.89 1.36 -22.96
CA THR A 245 -4.92 2.57 -22.13
C THR A 245 -6.00 3.49 -22.71
N PRO A 246 -6.94 4.03 -21.90
CA PRO A 246 -7.94 4.95 -22.42
C PRO A 246 -7.25 6.16 -23.07
N GLY A 247 -7.58 6.44 -24.34
CA GLY A 247 -7.00 7.56 -25.10
C GLY A 247 -6.13 7.20 -26.33
N THR A 248 -6.02 5.93 -26.74
CA THR A 248 -5.30 5.55 -27.97
C THR A 248 -6.25 5.31 -29.15
N ASP A 249 -6.10 6.08 -30.24
CA ASP A 249 -6.86 6.05 -31.51
C ASP A 249 -6.61 4.79 -32.38
N GLN A 250 -6.71 3.58 -31.81
CA GLN A 250 -6.63 2.34 -32.60
C GLN A 250 -7.99 1.76 -33.03
N ASP A 251 -9.10 2.44 -32.72
CA ASP A 251 -10.44 1.96 -33.06
C ASP A 251 -10.83 2.09 -34.54
N SER A 252 -10.13 2.93 -35.30
CA SER A 252 -10.53 3.24 -36.68
C SER A 252 -10.54 2.04 -37.63
N GLN A 253 -9.81 0.95 -37.33
CA GLN A 253 -9.82 -0.25 -38.16
C GLN A 253 -10.84 -1.32 -37.72
N ARG A 254 -11.11 -1.48 -36.41
CA ARG A 254 -12.10 -2.46 -35.92
C ARG A 254 -13.53 -1.95 -36.11
N GLU A 255 -13.76 -0.65 -35.97
CA GLU A 255 -15.09 -0.03 -36.20
C GLU A 255 -15.58 -0.14 -37.65
N ALA A 256 -14.65 -0.30 -38.61
CA ALA A 256 -15.00 -0.48 -40.02
C ALA A 256 -15.50 -1.90 -40.35
N SER A 257 -15.29 -2.88 -39.47
CA SER A 257 -15.74 -4.25 -39.71
C SER A 257 -17.26 -4.36 -39.60
N ARG A 258 -17.89 -4.93 -40.64
CA ARG A 258 -19.31 -5.30 -40.60
C ARG A 258 -19.59 -6.62 -39.88
N LEU A 259 -18.53 -7.40 -39.60
CA LEU A 259 -18.62 -8.61 -38.79
C LEU A 259 -18.42 -8.23 -37.32
N ILE A 260 -19.46 -8.45 -36.53
CA ILE A 260 -19.51 -8.10 -35.10
C ILE A 260 -19.67 -9.41 -34.31
N TYR A 261 -18.88 -9.58 -33.25
CA TYR A 261 -19.02 -10.73 -32.36
C TYR A 261 -20.38 -10.72 -31.67
N HIS A 262 -21.04 -11.88 -31.62
CA HIS A 262 -22.19 -12.07 -30.73
C HIS A 262 -21.75 -11.83 -29.29
N THR A 263 -22.18 -10.70 -28.71
CA THR A 263 -21.80 -10.27 -27.37
C THR A 263 -22.97 -10.53 -26.43
N LYS A 264 -22.69 -11.12 -25.27
CA LYS A 264 -23.71 -11.34 -24.25
C LYS A 264 -24.10 -9.99 -23.63
N GLU A 265 -25.37 -9.64 -23.75
CA GLU A 265 -25.89 -8.39 -23.19
C GLU A 265 -25.89 -8.42 -21.65
N ASN A 266 -25.51 -7.29 -21.06
CA ASN A 266 -25.39 -7.11 -19.62
C ASN A 266 -26.74 -6.70 -19.03
N LEU A 267 -27.60 -7.69 -18.72
CA LEU A 267 -28.97 -7.45 -18.25
C LEU A 267 -29.09 -7.04 -16.76
N SER A 268 -27.97 -6.85 -16.05
CA SER A 268 -27.92 -6.46 -14.64
C SER A 268 -27.21 -5.12 -14.46
N ASN A 269 -27.38 -4.47 -13.29
CA ASN A 269 -26.53 -3.35 -12.88
C ASN A 269 -25.04 -3.73 -13.08
N GLY A 270 -24.25 -2.88 -13.75
CA GLY A 270 -22.84 -3.13 -14.08
C GLY A 270 -22.00 -3.55 -12.88
N ARG A 271 -22.35 -3.05 -11.68
CA ARG A 271 -21.73 -3.50 -10.42
C ARG A 271 -21.99 -4.98 -10.11
N SER A 272 -23.24 -5.44 -10.17
CA SER A 272 -23.60 -6.83 -9.87
C SER A 272 -22.94 -7.81 -10.84
N GLN A 273 -22.79 -7.39 -12.10
CA GLN A 273 -22.06 -8.17 -13.09
C GLN A 273 -20.56 -8.23 -12.77
N THR A 274 -19.93 -7.10 -12.47
CA THR A 274 -18.51 -7.04 -12.09
C THR A 274 -18.24 -7.95 -10.90
N GLN A 275 -19.12 -7.94 -9.88
CA GLN A 275 -19.01 -8.84 -8.73
C GLN A 275 -19.04 -10.33 -9.14
N ARG A 276 -19.96 -10.72 -10.04
CA ARG A 276 -20.04 -12.11 -10.54
C ARG A 276 -18.84 -12.51 -11.39
N GLN A 277 -18.34 -11.61 -12.24
CA GLN A 277 -17.13 -11.85 -13.02
C GLN A 277 -15.92 -12.04 -12.08
N MET A 278 -15.79 -11.18 -11.07
CA MET A 278 -14.75 -11.29 -10.06
C MET A 278 -14.88 -12.56 -9.21
N GLU A 279 -16.10 -13.02 -8.93
CA GLU A 279 -16.31 -14.32 -8.26
C GLU A 279 -15.72 -15.47 -9.08
N CYS A 280 -16.05 -15.55 -10.38
CA CYS A 280 -15.50 -16.54 -11.31
C CYS A 280 -13.98 -16.44 -11.45
N ILE A 281 -13.44 -15.22 -11.56
CA ILE A 281 -11.99 -14.98 -11.61
C ILE A 281 -11.35 -15.46 -10.31
N GLY A 282 -11.94 -15.14 -9.16
CA GLY A 282 -11.44 -15.60 -7.86
C GLY A 282 -11.36 -17.11 -7.76
N ASP A 283 -12.37 -17.83 -8.27
CA ASP A 283 -12.35 -19.30 -8.33
C ASP A 283 -11.26 -19.82 -9.27
N MET A 284 -11.12 -19.23 -10.45
CA MET A 284 -10.09 -19.59 -11.43
C MET A 284 -8.68 -19.38 -10.88
N LEU A 285 -8.42 -18.24 -10.23
CA LEU A 285 -7.16 -17.97 -9.55
C LEU A 285 -6.89 -19.01 -8.46
N HIS A 286 -7.87 -19.27 -7.60
CA HIS A 286 -7.72 -20.15 -6.45
C HIS A 286 -7.51 -21.63 -6.83
N LEU A 287 -8.22 -22.10 -7.86
CA LEU A 287 -8.27 -23.52 -8.20
C LEU A 287 -7.18 -23.93 -9.19
N PHE A 288 -6.71 -23.01 -10.03
CA PHE A 288 -5.89 -23.38 -11.18
C PHE A 288 -4.50 -22.75 -11.21
N LEU A 289 -4.29 -21.57 -10.60
CA LEU A 289 -3.00 -20.89 -10.72
C LEU A 289 -2.01 -21.33 -9.64
N PRO A 290 -0.77 -21.73 -10.02
CA PRO A 290 0.24 -22.14 -9.06
C PRO A 290 0.70 -20.96 -8.20
N GLY A 291 0.92 -21.24 -6.92
CA GLY A 291 1.36 -20.27 -5.92
C GLY A 291 0.25 -19.37 -5.37
N VAL A 292 -0.98 -19.42 -5.89
CA VAL A 292 -2.09 -18.62 -5.37
C VAL A 292 -2.75 -19.33 -4.19
N CYS A 293 -2.67 -18.73 -3.00
CA CYS A 293 -3.30 -19.24 -1.78
C CYS A 293 -4.09 -18.15 -1.03
N HIS A 294 -4.77 -18.56 0.06
CA HIS A 294 -5.49 -17.65 0.96
C HIS A 294 -6.51 -16.69 0.29
N VAL A 295 -7.17 -17.15 -0.78
CA VAL A 295 -8.07 -16.30 -1.59
C VAL A 295 -9.32 -15.88 -0.82
N ARG A 296 -9.55 -14.56 -0.72
CA ARG A 296 -10.70 -13.91 -0.08
C ARG A 296 -11.41 -12.99 -1.06
N ARG A 297 -12.71 -13.21 -1.28
CA ARG A 297 -13.55 -12.41 -2.18
C ARG A 297 -14.32 -11.36 -1.39
N ILE A 298 -13.87 -10.10 -1.44
CA ILE A 298 -14.51 -8.96 -0.75
C ILE A 298 -15.33 -8.16 -1.77
N LEU A 299 -16.40 -8.79 -2.26
CA LEU A 299 -17.15 -8.27 -3.41
C LEU A 299 -18.13 -7.15 -3.03
N GLN A 300 -18.52 -7.06 -1.76
CA GLN A 300 -19.52 -6.07 -1.29
C GLN A 300 -18.93 -4.70 -0.92
N ALA A 301 -17.60 -4.58 -0.85
CA ALA A 301 -16.92 -3.31 -0.58
C ALA A 301 -17.15 -2.30 -1.73
N ARG A 302 -17.02 -0.99 -1.46
CA ARG A 302 -17.22 0.07 -2.46
C ARG A 302 -16.51 -0.23 -3.79
N VAL A 303 -15.25 -0.65 -3.72
CA VAL A 303 -14.54 -1.29 -4.83
C VAL A 303 -14.50 -2.79 -4.51
N PRO A 304 -15.14 -3.66 -5.31
CA PRO A 304 -15.01 -5.11 -5.16
C PRO A 304 -13.56 -5.53 -5.35
N ILE A 305 -13.03 -6.39 -4.46
CA ILE A 305 -11.63 -6.82 -4.46
C ILE A 305 -11.54 -8.33 -4.20
N ILE A 306 -10.62 -9.01 -4.89
CA ILE A 306 -10.16 -10.36 -4.57
C ILE A 306 -8.78 -10.21 -3.92
N LYS A 307 -8.65 -10.59 -2.66
CA LYS A 307 -7.38 -10.62 -1.94
C LYS A 307 -6.79 -12.02 -1.96
N TYR A 308 -5.50 -12.18 -2.18
CA TYR A 308 -4.83 -13.48 -2.11
C TYR A 308 -3.33 -13.32 -1.82
N HIS A 309 -2.70 -14.37 -1.34
CA HIS A 309 -1.25 -14.44 -1.18
C HIS A 309 -0.65 -15.25 -2.33
N HIS A 310 0.49 -14.80 -2.86
CA HIS A 310 1.24 -15.50 -3.89
C HIS A 310 2.52 -16.11 -3.30
N GLU A 311 2.49 -17.40 -2.96
CA GLU A 311 3.53 -18.12 -2.21
C GLU A 311 4.91 -18.04 -2.85
N HIS A 312 5.04 -18.21 -4.17
CA HIS A 312 6.34 -18.17 -4.85
C HIS A 312 6.99 -16.78 -4.92
N LEU A 313 6.21 -15.73 -4.67
CA LEU A 313 6.68 -14.34 -4.71
C LEU A 313 6.67 -13.68 -3.32
N ASP A 314 6.01 -14.30 -2.35
CA ASP A 314 5.72 -13.75 -1.03
C ASP A 314 5.05 -12.37 -1.09
N LEU A 315 3.96 -12.27 -1.84
CA LEU A 315 3.21 -11.03 -2.04
C LEU A 315 1.73 -11.20 -1.66
N GLU A 316 1.23 -10.25 -0.86
CA GLU A 316 -0.21 -10.01 -0.74
C GLU A 316 -0.69 -9.22 -1.97
N ILE A 317 -1.75 -9.71 -2.62
CA ILE A 317 -2.26 -9.17 -3.88
C ILE A 317 -3.75 -8.82 -3.74
N ASP A 318 -4.09 -7.57 -4.07
CA ASP A 318 -5.44 -7.03 -4.13
C ASP A 318 -5.84 -6.84 -5.60
N LEU A 319 -6.66 -7.74 -6.16
CA LEU A 319 -7.14 -7.67 -7.53
C LEU A 319 -8.52 -7.00 -7.61
N SER A 320 -8.64 -5.99 -8.47
CA SER A 320 -9.89 -5.27 -8.77
C SER A 320 -10.14 -5.16 -10.28
N MET A 321 -11.39 -4.92 -10.68
CA MET A 321 -11.75 -4.68 -12.09
C MET A 321 -12.25 -3.26 -12.37
N SER A 322 -12.54 -2.46 -11.34
CA SER A 322 -13.28 -1.20 -11.49
C SER A 322 -12.60 0.01 -10.82
N ASN A 323 -11.30 -0.05 -10.53
CA ASN A 323 -10.58 0.99 -9.78
C ASN A 323 -9.69 1.89 -10.66
N LEU A 324 -10.23 2.40 -11.76
CA LEU A 324 -9.47 3.26 -12.68
C LEU A 324 -9.03 4.57 -12.02
N THR A 325 -9.80 5.13 -11.09
CA THR A 325 -9.38 6.31 -10.33
C THR A 325 -8.10 6.03 -9.52
N GLY A 326 -8.02 4.88 -8.83
CA GLY A 326 -6.81 4.47 -8.12
C GLY A 326 -5.62 4.24 -9.06
N PHE A 327 -5.89 3.71 -10.25
CA PHE A 327 -4.88 3.58 -11.31
C PHE A 327 -4.29 4.93 -11.73
N PHE A 328 -5.13 5.91 -12.11
CA PHE A 328 -4.65 7.25 -12.50
C PHE A 328 -4.07 8.05 -11.33
N MET A 329 -4.53 7.82 -10.10
CA MET A 329 -3.92 8.42 -8.90
C MET A 329 -2.46 7.97 -8.74
N SER A 330 -2.16 6.73 -9.12
CA SER A 330 -0.81 6.18 -9.02
C SER A 330 0.15 6.85 -10.01
N GLU A 331 -0.33 7.13 -11.22
CA GLU A 331 0.38 7.93 -12.22
C GLU A 331 0.65 9.35 -11.70
N LEU A 332 -0.36 10.04 -11.19
CA LEU A 332 -0.21 11.38 -10.64
C LEU A 332 0.83 11.44 -9.50
N LEU A 333 0.76 10.48 -8.57
CA LEU A 333 1.72 10.38 -7.47
C LEU A 333 3.14 10.04 -7.95
N TYR A 334 3.27 9.16 -8.95
CA TYR A 334 4.56 8.88 -9.58
C TYR A 334 5.17 10.16 -10.13
N MET A 335 4.38 10.95 -10.88
CA MET A 335 4.82 12.23 -11.43
C MET A 335 5.31 13.17 -10.34
N PHE A 336 4.55 13.37 -9.25
CA PHE A 336 5.01 14.17 -8.11
C PHE A 336 6.33 13.69 -7.52
N GLY A 337 6.51 12.37 -7.40
CA GLY A 337 7.77 11.78 -6.93
C GLY A 337 8.96 11.97 -7.87
N GLU A 338 8.72 12.23 -9.17
CA GLU A 338 9.76 12.52 -10.15
C GLU A 338 10.07 14.02 -10.30
N MET A 339 9.17 14.91 -9.88
CA MET A 339 9.36 16.37 -10.05
C MET A 339 10.53 16.93 -9.23
N ASP A 340 10.78 16.37 -8.05
CA ASP A 340 11.86 16.82 -7.17
C ASP A 340 12.41 15.65 -6.34
N PRO A 341 13.75 15.48 -6.26
CA PRO A 341 14.36 14.34 -5.58
C PRO A 341 14.07 14.28 -4.08
N ARG A 342 13.63 15.39 -3.46
CA ARG A 342 13.35 15.47 -2.03
C ARG A 342 11.97 14.91 -1.67
N VAL A 343 11.06 14.80 -2.64
CA VAL A 343 9.67 14.37 -2.42
C VAL A 343 9.60 12.97 -1.83
N ARG A 344 10.31 12.01 -2.44
CA ARG A 344 10.26 10.61 -2.00
C ARG A 344 10.92 10.40 -0.64
N PRO A 345 12.17 10.84 -0.37
CA PRO A 345 12.78 10.67 0.93
C PRO A 345 11.97 11.29 2.07
N LEU A 346 11.44 12.51 1.87
CA LEU A 346 10.57 13.17 2.85
C LEU A 346 9.31 12.33 3.14
N THR A 347 8.63 11.86 2.08
CA THR A 347 7.42 11.05 2.22
C THR A 347 7.67 9.73 2.96
N PHE A 348 8.79 9.05 2.65
CA PHE A 348 9.16 7.81 3.34
C PHE A 348 9.43 8.04 4.83
N CYS A 349 10.15 9.11 5.16
CA CYS A 349 10.42 9.47 6.54
C CYS A 349 9.15 9.79 7.32
N VAL A 350 8.27 10.63 6.77
CA VAL A 350 7.00 10.98 7.43
C VAL A 350 6.14 9.73 7.65
N ARG A 351 6.09 8.80 6.70
CA ARG A 351 5.37 7.54 6.87
C ARG A 351 6.00 6.64 7.96
N ARG A 352 7.34 6.54 8.00
CA ARG A 352 8.05 5.77 9.04
C ARG A 352 7.87 6.38 10.43
N TRP A 353 7.94 7.70 10.52
CA TRP A 353 7.68 8.47 11.75
C TRP A 353 6.25 8.20 12.24
N ALA A 354 5.24 8.40 11.38
CA ALA A 354 3.85 8.19 11.74
C ALA A 354 3.55 6.74 12.15
N GLN A 355 4.21 5.76 11.53
CA GLN A 355 4.17 4.36 11.96
C GLN A 355 4.78 4.18 13.36
N SER A 356 5.91 4.81 13.64
CA SER A 356 6.62 4.67 14.93
C SER A 356 5.85 5.34 16.08
N CYS A 357 5.13 6.44 15.81
CA CYS A 357 4.20 7.07 16.73
C CYS A 357 2.85 6.33 16.88
N GLY A 358 2.59 5.29 16.09
CA GLY A 358 1.31 4.57 16.09
C GLY A 358 0.12 5.42 15.62
N LEU A 359 0.36 6.34 14.66
CA LEU A 359 -0.68 7.12 13.96
C LEU A 359 -1.26 6.36 12.75
N THR A 360 -0.53 5.36 12.27
CA THR A 360 -0.97 4.44 11.21
C THR A 360 -1.13 3.03 11.76
N ASN A 361 -1.95 2.22 11.10
CA ASN A 361 -2.15 0.82 11.45
C ASN A 361 -2.23 -0.02 10.16
N PRO A 362 -1.65 -1.24 10.14
CA PRO A 362 -1.82 -2.16 9.01
C PRO A 362 -3.28 -2.57 8.77
N SER A 363 -4.09 -2.64 9.83
CA SER A 363 -5.50 -2.96 9.74
C SER A 363 -6.34 -1.71 9.47
N PRO A 364 -7.38 -1.79 8.60
CA PRO A 364 -8.31 -0.70 8.39
C PRO A 364 -8.98 -0.25 9.70
N GLY A 365 -9.24 1.05 9.83
CA GLY A 365 -9.94 1.59 11.00
C GLY A 365 -9.82 3.10 11.12
N ARG A 366 -9.74 3.59 12.36
CA ARG A 366 -9.76 5.02 12.71
C ARG A 366 -8.47 5.80 12.44
N TRP A 367 -7.39 5.09 12.09
CA TRP A 367 -6.04 5.63 11.93
C TRP A 367 -5.84 6.39 10.63
N ILE A 368 -4.78 7.19 10.58
CA ILE A 368 -4.39 7.89 9.36
C ILE A 368 -3.83 6.86 8.38
N THR A 369 -4.27 6.90 7.12
CA THR A 369 -3.77 5.99 6.09
C THR A 369 -2.46 6.51 5.50
N ASN A 370 -1.64 5.61 4.95
CA ASN A 370 -0.43 5.99 4.21
C ASN A 370 -0.71 6.93 3.03
N PHE A 371 -1.87 6.76 2.38
CA PHE A 371 -2.30 7.64 1.31
C PHE A 371 -2.64 9.04 1.84
N SER A 372 -3.40 9.14 2.95
CA SER A 372 -3.67 10.42 3.62
C SER A 372 -2.38 11.14 4.02
N LEU A 373 -1.40 10.44 4.61
CA LEU A 373 -0.09 11.02 4.95
C LEU A 373 0.67 11.50 3.70
N THR A 374 0.63 10.74 2.61
CA THR A 374 1.23 11.15 1.35
C THR A 374 0.59 12.44 0.84
N CYS A 375 -0.74 12.55 0.89
CA CYS A 375 -1.44 13.79 0.55
C CYS A 375 -1.06 14.97 1.46
N LEU A 376 -0.84 14.74 2.76
CA LEU A 376 -0.33 15.79 3.66
C LEU A 376 1.04 16.29 3.19
N VAL A 377 1.97 15.39 2.86
CA VAL A 377 3.30 15.78 2.37
C VAL A 377 3.20 16.55 1.04
N MET A 378 2.41 16.06 0.08
CA MET A 378 2.23 16.77 -1.20
C MET A 378 1.65 18.16 -1.00
N PHE A 379 0.66 18.31 -0.12
CA PHE A 379 0.03 19.59 0.16
C PHE A 379 1.01 20.57 0.81
N PHE A 380 1.79 20.10 1.81
CA PHE A 380 2.84 20.90 2.42
C PHE A 380 3.83 21.45 1.38
N LEU A 381 4.29 20.59 0.46
CA LEU A 381 5.22 20.96 -0.61
C LEU A 381 4.62 21.96 -1.62
N GLN A 382 3.30 21.96 -1.80
CA GLN A 382 2.57 22.98 -2.58
C GLN A 382 2.39 24.30 -1.82
N GLN A 383 2.24 24.25 -0.48
CA GLN A 383 2.01 25.44 0.36
C GLN A 383 3.26 26.25 0.67
N MET A 384 4.45 25.70 0.42
CA MET A 384 5.69 26.38 0.71
C MET A 384 5.77 27.76 0.04
N ARG A 385 6.41 28.73 0.70
CA ARG A 385 6.65 30.08 0.13
C ARG A 385 7.32 30.03 -1.24
N GLN A 386 8.18 29.04 -1.44
CA GLN A 386 8.68 28.63 -2.75
C GLN A 386 8.19 27.19 -2.95
N PRO A 387 7.12 26.95 -3.74
CA PRO A 387 6.57 25.62 -3.92
C PRO A 387 7.59 24.64 -4.50
N ILE A 388 7.55 23.40 -4.03
CA ILE A 388 8.31 22.28 -4.60
C ILE A 388 7.46 21.52 -5.62
N LEU A 389 6.13 21.54 -5.45
CA LEU A 389 5.18 20.89 -6.36
C LEU A 389 4.16 21.90 -6.90
N PRO A 390 3.69 21.75 -8.14
CA PRO A 390 2.55 22.50 -8.66
C PRO A 390 1.25 22.01 -8.02
N SER A 391 0.19 22.82 -8.10
CA SER A 391 -1.17 22.33 -7.83
C SER A 391 -1.64 21.42 -8.96
N ILE A 392 -2.51 20.45 -8.65
CA ILE A 392 -3.06 19.56 -9.69
C ILE A 392 -3.94 20.38 -10.64
N GLY A 393 -4.60 21.44 -10.18
CA GLY A 393 -5.34 22.36 -11.03
C GLY A 393 -4.48 23.03 -12.09
N ALA A 394 -3.19 23.30 -11.82
CA ALA A 394 -2.26 23.78 -12.84
C ALA A 394 -1.98 22.70 -13.91
N MET A 395 -1.81 21.44 -13.47
CA MET A 395 -1.63 20.31 -14.38
C MET A 395 -2.87 20.05 -15.24
N VAL A 396 -4.08 20.17 -14.67
CA VAL A 396 -5.36 20.05 -15.40
C VAL A 396 -5.47 21.15 -16.46
N LYS A 397 -5.11 22.40 -16.13
CA LYS A 397 -5.16 23.53 -17.08
C LYS A 397 -4.16 23.37 -18.24
N ALA A 398 -3.04 22.71 -17.99
CA ALA A 398 -2.03 22.43 -19.00
C ALA A 398 -2.38 21.23 -19.89
N ALA A 399 -3.42 20.46 -19.55
CA ALA A 399 -3.79 19.23 -20.26
C ALA A 399 -4.33 19.51 -21.67
N ASN A 400 -4.13 18.55 -22.58
CA ASN A 400 -4.61 18.60 -23.96
C ASN A 400 -5.41 17.32 -24.29
N THR A 401 -5.82 17.16 -25.54
CA THR A 401 -6.61 16.01 -25.99
C THR A 401 -5.93 14.67 -25.71
N ALA A 402 -4.60 14.59 -25.81
CA ALA A 402 -3.85 13.35 -25.55
C ALA A 402 -3.84 12.96 -24.06
N ASP A 403 -4.11 13.90 -23.15
CA ASP A 403 -4.15 13.66 -21.72
C ASP A 403 -5.52 13.19 -21.20
N ILE A 404 -6.55 13.20 -22.05
CA ILE A 404 -7.91 12.87 -21.63
C ILE A 404 -7.93 11.46 -21.07
N ARG A 405 -8.36 11.34 -19.81
CA ARG A 405 -8.64 10.06 -19.15
C ARG A 405 -9.96 10.19 -18.41
N VAL A 406 -10.91 9.32 -18.74
CA VAL A 406 -12.23 9.27 -18.11
C VAL A 406 -12.52 7.83 -17.73
N THR A 407 -12.98 7.58 -16.51
CA THR A 407 -13.36 6.24 -16.07
C THR A 407 -14.69 5.81 -16.68
N GLU A 408 -15.01 4.53 -16.59
CA GLU A 408 -16.33 3.99 -17.00
C GLU A 408 -17.50 4.70 -16.29
N ASP A 409 -17.32 5.06 -15.02
CA ASP A 409 -18.32 5.83 -14.24
C ASP A 409 -18.35 7.34 -14.57
N GLY A 410 -17.64 7.79 -15.61
CA GLY A 410 -17.62 9.20 -16.04
C GLY A 410 -16.73 10.13 -15.20
N ILE A 411 -15.86 9.61 -14.35
CA ILE A 411 -14.96 10.42 -13.52
C ILE A 411 -13.81 10.93 -14.40
N ASN A 412 -13.69 12.26 -14.49
CA ASN A 412 -12.63 12.91 -15.25
C ASN A 412 -11.30 12.88 -14.46
N CYS A 413 -10.33 12.10 -14.95
CA CYS A 413 -9.00 11.95 -14.40
C CYS A 413 -7.92 12.63 -15.26
N THR A 414 -8.29 13.65 -16.03
CA THR A 414 -7.41 14.34 -16.98
C THR A 414 -6.45 15.29 -16.27
N PHE A 415 -5.15 15.14 -16.50
CA PHE A 415 -4.09 16.08 -16.10
C PHE A 415 -2.92 15.97 -17.09
N ALA A 416 -2.16 17.05 -17.28
CA ALA A 416 -1.02 17.06 -18.18
C ALA A 416 0.07 16.07 -17.72
N ARG A 417 0.52 15.21 -18.64
CA ARG A 417 1.64 14.28 -18.45
C ARG A 417 2.99 14.85 -18.85
N ASP A 418 2.97 15.88 -19.69
CA ASP A 418 4.15 16.60 -20.15
C ASP A 418 4.49 17.73 -19.17
N MET A 419 5.60 17.56 -18.45
CA MET A 419 6.06 18.49 -17.43
C MET A 419 6.60 19.80 -18.00
N GLU A 420 7.11 19.80 -19.23
CA GLU A 420 7.55 21.03 -19.89
C GLU A 420 6.35 21.93 -20.16
N ARG A 421 5.23 21.34 -20.59
CA ARG A 421 3.96 22.03 -20.81
C ARG A 421 3.30 22.52 -19.53
N VAL A 422 3.48 21.83 -18.41
CA VAL A 422 3.06 22.35 -17.09
C VAL A 422 3.84 23.63 -16.75
N GLY A 423 5.08 23.78 -17.24
CA GLY A 423 5.88 24.99 -17.08
C GLY A 423 6.29 25.28 -15.63
N PHE A 424 6.20 24.28 -14.75
CA PHE A 424 6.53 24.43 -13.34
C PHE A 424 7.99 24.06 -13.07
N GLN A 425 8.71 24.94 -12.38
CA GLN A 425 10.06 24.67 -11.88
C GLN A 425 10.16 25.17 -10.44
N SER A 426 10.62 24.31 -9.54
CA SER A 426 10.85 24.74 -8.16
C SER A 426 12.09 25.62 -8.07
N ARG A 427 11.96 26.75 -7.36
CA ARG A 427 13.09 27.61 -6.95
C ARG A 427 13.50 27.37 -5.49
N ASN A 428 12.93 26.35 -4.86
CA ASN A 428 13.14 26.06 -3.45
C ASN A 428 14.48 25.34 -3.26
N THR A 429 15.35 25.91 -2.43
CA THR A 429 16.69 25.38 -2.13
C THR A 429 16.81 24.77 -0.73
N SER A 430 15.69 24.57 -0.02
CA SER A 430 15.70 23.99 1.33
C SER A 430 16.23 22.54 1.30
N SER A 431 17.08 22.21 2.25
CA SER A 431 17.58 20.86 2.50
C SER A 431 16.44 19.92 2.94
N LEU A 432 16.67 18.61 2.87
CA LEU A 432 15.68 17.60 3.27
C LEU A 432 15.35 17.71 4.77
N SER A 433 16.36 17.98 5.59
CA SER A 433 16.18 18.17 7.03
C SER A 433 15.39 19.44 7.37
N GLU A 434 15.63 20.56 6.66
CA GLU A 434 14.79 21.77 6.74
C GLU A 434 13.34 21.50 6.33
N LEU A 435 13.12 20.72 5.27
CA LEU A 435 11.77 20.36 4.82
C LEU A 435 11.03 19.50 5.84
N LEU A 436 11.75 18.56 6.49
CA LEU A 436 11.17 17.71 7.54
C LEU A 436 10.73 18.54 8.75
N LEU A 437 11.59 19.45 9.22
CA LEU A 437 11.24 20.36 10.31
C LEU A 437 10.03 21.25 9.93
N GLN A 438 10.09 21.89 8.76
CA GLN A 438 9.01 22.75 8.28
C GLN A 438 7.68 22.00 8.08
N PHE A 439 7.71 20.72 7.71
CA PHE A 439 6.51 19.90 7.64
C PHE A 439 5.84 19.76 9.01
N PHE A 440 6.62 19.47 10.05
CA PHE A 440 6.11 19.35 11.41
C PHE A 440 5.61 20.69 11.96
N GLU A 441 6.35 21.77 11.76
CA GLU A 441 5.92 23.13 12.11
C GLU A 441 4.62 23.50 11.42
N PHE A 442 4.51 23.25 10.12
CA PHE A 442 3.33 23.56 9.31
C PHE A 442 2.08 22.88 9.87
N TYR A 443 2.14 21.58 10.12
CA TYR A 443 0.99 20.83 10.62
C TYR A 443 0.70 21.02 12.10
N SER A 444 1.67 21.51 12.89
CA SER A 444 1.41 21.94 14.28
C SER A 444 0.47 23.16 14.34
N GLN A 445 0.48 23.99 13.29
CA GLN A 445 -0.30 25.23 13.19
C GLN A 445 -1.53 25.11 12.27
N PHE A 446 -1.63 24.02 11.49
CA PHE A 446 -2.72 23.84 10.54
C PHE A 446 -4.07 23.69 11.26
N ASP A 447 -5.07 24.47 10.82
CA ASP A 447 -6.42 24.44 11.38
C ASP A 447 -7.25 23.30 10.80
N PHE A 448 -7.03 22.08 11.29
CA PHE A 448 -7.84 20.91 10.92
C PHE A 448 -9.32 21.04 11.32
N HIS A 449 -9.67 21.97 12.20
CA HIS A 449 -11.04 22.15 12.65
C HIS A 449 -11.91 22.80 11.57
N ASN A 450 -11.40 23.85 10.91
CA ASN A 450 -12.15 24.61 9.90
C ASN A 450 -11.64 24.46 8.47
N ARG A 451 -10.42 23.94 8.27
CA ARG A 451 -9.77 23.89 6.95
C ARG A 451 -9.65 22.49 6.37
N ALA A 452 -9.98 22.39 5.09
CA ALA A 452 -9.78 21.22 4.26
C ALA A 452 -8.52 21.37 3.42
N ILE A 453 -7.89 20.24 3.13
CA ILE A 453 -6.67 20.14 2.32
C ILE A 453 -7.08 19.81 0.88
N SER A 454 -6.67 20.65 -0.08
CA SER A 454 -6.93 20.44 -1.51
C SER A 454 -5.63 20.51 -2.30
N LEU A 455 -5.23 19.36 -2.86
CA LEU A 455 -4.10 19.26 -3.78
C LEU A 455 -4.41 19.86 -5.17
N ASN A 456 -5.69 19.93 -5.53
CA ASN A 456 -6.15 20.54 -6.78
C ASN A 456 -5.97 22.05 -6.77
N GLU A 457 -6.40 22.70 -5.68
CA GLU A 457 -6.28 24.14 -5.55
C GLU A 457 -4.89 24.56 -5.08
N GLY A 458 -4.13 23.65 -4.44
CA GLY A 458 -2.86 23.99 -3.82
C GLY A 458 -3.03 25.07 -2.76
N ARG A 459 -4.13 25.01 -1.98
CA ARG A 459 -4.42 25.88 -0.82
C ARG A 459 -5.45 25.23 0.09
N ALA A 460 -5.51 25.73 1.32
CA ALA A 460 -6.51 25.31 2.29
C ALA A 460 -7.90 25.86 1.94
N LEU A 461 -8.92 25.01 1.95
CA LEU A 461 -10.32 25.36 1.69
C LEU A 461 -11.12 25.40 2.99
N ALA A 462 -12.32 25.97 2.98
CA ALA A 462 -13.26 25.80 4.09
C ALA A 462 -13.76 24.34 4.11
N LYS A 463 -13.93 23.76 5.29
CA LYS A 463 -14.40 22.37 5.41
C LYS A 463 -15.85 22.22 4.95
N PRO A 464 -16.15 21.24 4.08
CA PRO A 464 -17.53 20.93 3.69
C PRO A 464 -18.36 20.27 4.79
N ASP A 465 -17.72 19.60 5.76
CA ASP A 465 -18.38 18.88 6.84
C ASP A 465 -17.57 18.89 8.15
N HIS A 466 -18.12 18.29 9.20
CA HIS A 466 -17.52 18.21 10.54
C HIS A 466 -16.52 17.05 10.73
N SER A 467 -16.01 16.43 9.66
CA SER A 467 -15.00 15.35 9.77
C SER A 467 -13.77 15.84 10.53
N ALA A 468 -13.11 14.98 11.30
CA ALA A 468 -11.91 15.37 12.06
C ALA A 468 -10.78 15.91 11.19
N MET A 469 -10.56 15.27 10.04
CA MET A 469 -9.62 15.68 9.01
C MET A 469 -10.34 15.60 7.66
N TYR A 470 -10.14 16.61 6.81
CA TYR A 470 -10.72 16.65 5.47
C TYR A 470 -9.63 16.85 4.43
N ILE A 471 -9.32 15.79 3.69
CA ILE A 471 -8.42 15.83 2.53
C ILE A 471 -9.27 15.50 1.31
N VAL A 472 -9.42 16.46 0.40
CA VAL A 472 -10.15 16.29 -0.85
C VAL A 472 -9.48 15.20 -1.68
N ASN A 473 -10.23 14.20 -2.14
CA ASN A 473 -9.71 13.22 -3.10
C ASN A 473 -9.37 13.93 -4.42
N PRO A 474 -8.11 13.89 -4.88
CA PRO A 474 -7.72 14.70 -6.03
C PRO A 474 -8.43 14.42 -7.35
N LEU A 475 -8.88 13.18 -7.56
CA LEU A 475 -9.54 12.76 -8.79
C LEU A 475 -11.07 12.58 -8.61
N GLU A 476 -11.54 12.46 -7.36
CA GLU A 476 -12.97 12.41 -7.02
C GLU A 476 -13.30 13.48 -5.97
N GLN A 477 -13.28 14.76 -6.36
CA GLN A 477 -13.24 15.90 -5.44
C GLN A 477 -14.44 16.04 -4.46
N LEU A 478 -15.51 15.26 -4.65
CA LEU A 478 -16.63 15.17 -3.72
C LEU A 478 -16.34 14.28 -2.49
N LEU A 479 -15.21 13.57 -2.50
CA LEU A 479 -14.86 12.60 -1.48
C LEU A 479 -13.73 13.09 -0.57
N ASN A 480 -13.79 12.63 0.68
CA ASN A 480 -12.76 12.86 1.68
C ASN A 480 -11.92 11.59 1.88
N VAL A 481 -10.64 11.62 1.53
CA VAL A 481 -9.73 10.46 1.66
C VAL A 481 -9.34 10.17 3.11
N SER A 482 -9.64 11.08 4.03
CA SER A 482 -9.42 10.92 5.47
C SER A 482 -10.74 10.80 6.25
N LYS A 483 -11.84 10.39 5.60
CA LYS A 483 -13.16 10.26 6.25
C LYS A 483 -13.16 9.27 7.43
N ASN A 484 -12.29 8.28 7.38
CA ASN A 484 -12.13 7.26 8.42
C ASN A 484 -11.40 7.79 9.67
N VAL A 485 -10.65 8.90 9.56
CA VAL A 485 -9.80 9.40 10.65
C VAL A 485 -10.66 9.96 11.77
N SER A 486 -10.48 9.45 12.99
CA SER A 486 -11.21 9.95 14.16
C SER A 486 -10.63 11.28 14.68
N LEU A 487 -11.43 12.01 15.47
CA LEU A 487 -10.95 13.23 16.14
C LEU A 487 -9.75 12.96 17.05
N GLU A 488 -9.77 11.83 17.76
CA GLU A 488 -8.65 11.39 18.60
C GLU A 488 -7.35 11.25 17.79
N GLU A 489 -7.38 10.59 16.63
CA GLU A 489 -6.18 10.42 15.80
C GLU A 489 -5.73 11.72 15.14
N CYS A 490 -6.67 12.61 14.79
CA CYS A 490 -6.33 13.94 14.27
C CYS A 490 -5.63 14.80 15.34
N GLU A 491 -6.12 14.81 16.58
CA GLU A 491 -5.47 15.52 17.68
C GLU A 491 -4.14 14.87 18.08
N ARG A 492 -4.04 13.53 18.04
CA ARG A 492 -2.76 12.83 18.21
C ARG A 492 -1.75 13.25 17.14
N LEU A 493 -2.15 13.36 15.88
CA LEU A 493 -1.26 13.90 14.84
C LEU A 493 -0.74 15.29 15.22
N ARG A 494 -1.62 16.21 15.66
CA ARG A 494 -1.22 17.58 16.06
C ARG A 494 -0.22 17.60 17.22
N ILE A 495 -0.40 16.73 18.20
CA ILE A 495 0.54 16.57 19.32
C ILE A 495 1.87 16.02 18.82
N GLU A 496 1.85 14.94 18.04
CA GLU A 496 3.05 14.26 17.58
C GLU A 496 3.87 15.14 16.62
N VAL A 497 3.26 15.91 15.72
CA VAL A 497 4.02 16.84 14.86
C VAL A 497 4.69 17.94 15.70
N ARG A 498 4.04 18.43 16.77
CA ARG A 498 4.67 19.41 17.68
C ARG A 498 5.85 18.80 18.43
N ASN A 499 5.70 17.57 18.93
CA ASN A 499 6.78 16.83 19.59
C ASN A 499 7.95 16.59 18.64
N ALA A 500 7.67 16.21 17.40
CA ALA A 500 8.68 15.97 16.37
C ALA A 500 9.43 17.25 15.98
N ALA A 501 8.74 18.38 15.84
CA ALA A 501 9.38 19.69 15.60
C ALA A 501 10.32 20.06 16.75
N TRP A 502 9.83 20.00 17.99
CA TRP A 502 10.64 20.30 19.17
C TRP A 502 11.87 19.40 19.29
N MET A 503 11.71 18.11 18.98
CA MET A 503 12.81 17.15 19.00
C MET A 503 13.91 17.53 17.99
N LEU A 504 13.55 17.84 16.75
CA LEU A 504 14.50 18.28 15.73
C LEU A 504 15.16 19.62 16.09
N GLU A 505 14.41 20.56 16.67
CA GLU A 505 14.95 21.84 17.15
C GLU A 505 15.96 21.65 18.30
N SER A 506 15.66 20.77 19.25
CA SER A 506 16.53 20.50 20.40
C SER A 506 17.85 19.83 20.00
N GLU A 507 17.88 19.08 18.90
CA GLU A 507 19.12 18.48 18.39
C GLU A 507 20.08 19.51 17.81
N VAL A 508 19.56 20.65 17.31
CA VAL A 508 20.37 21.79 16.88
C VAL A 508 21.11 22.41 18.06
N GLU A 509 20.43 22.50 19.20
CA GLU A 509 20.95 23.10 20.44
C GLU A 509 22.00 22.19 21.10
N ASN A 510 21.86 20.87 20.96
CA ASN A 510 22.78 19.85 21.48
C ASN A 510 23.99 19.54 20.56
N ALA A 511 24.15 20.25 19.44
CA ALA A 511 25.25 20.05 18.48
C ALA A 511 26.66 20.35 19.04
N THR A 512 26.76 20.84 20.28
CA THR A 512 27.97 21.11 21.05
C THR A 512 28.60 19.88 21.70
N LEU A 513 27.93 18.72 21.70
CA LEU A 513 28.46 17.46 22.21
C LEU A 513 29.54 16.87 21.29
N SER A 514 30.53 16.19 21.87
CA SER A 514 31.63 15.57 21.11
C SER A 514 31.10 14.48 20.15
N GLU A 515 31.85 14.21 19.08
CA GLU A 515 31.50 13.18 18.10
C GLU A 515 31.41 11.77 18.73
N SER A 516 32.17 11.53 19.81
CA SER A 516 32.12 10.31 20.61
C SER A 516 30.83 10.15 21.41
N GLU A 517 30.30 11.23 22.02
CA GLU A 517 29.06 11.19 22.80
C GLU A 517 27.82 11.02 21.92
N ARG A 518 27.86 11.55 20.69
CA ARG A 518 26.80 11.36 19.69
C ARG A 518 26.69 9.92 19.17
N ARG A 519 27.78 9.15 19.17
CA ARG A 519 27.78 7.74 18.71
C ARG A 519 27.17 6.78 19.72
N GLU A 520 27.11 7.14 21.00
CA GLU A 520 26.47 6.31 22.03
C GLU A 520 24.97 6.61 22.20
N GLN A 521 24.45 7.72 21.65
CA GLN A 521 23.05 8.14 21.78
C GLN A 521 22.29 8.07 20.44
N SER A 522 21.00 7.75 20.48
CA SER A 522 20.12 7.95 19.32
C SER A 522 20.04 9.45 18.98
N TRP A 523 20.18 9.80 17.70
CA TRP A 523 20.11 11.16 17.18
C TRP A 523 19.44 11.22 15.80
N GLY A 524 18.98 12.39 15.38
CA GLY A 524 18.30 12.63 14.13
C GLY A 524 16.99 11.86 14.03
N LEU A 525 16.81 11.16 12.90
CA LEU A 525 15.64 10.32 12.67
C LEU A 525 15.46 9.22 13.72
N LEU A 526 16.55 8.75 14.33
CA LEU A 526 16.46 7.70 15.35
C LEU A 526 15.71 8.17 16.61
N ASN A 527 15.77 9.47 16.92
CA ASN A 527 14.96 10.03 18.00
C ASN A 527 13.49 10.15 17.60
N LEU A 528 13.21 10.55 16.35
CA LEU A 528 11.85 10.58 15.80
C LEU A 528 11.17 9.20 15.75
N PHE A 529 11.96 8.12 15.67
CA PHE A 529 11.45 6.74 15.62
C PHE A 529 11.38 6.05 16.99
N LYS A 530 11.75 6.73 18.08
CA LYS A 530 11.56 6.18 19.42
C LYS A 530 10.06 6.00 19.66
N HIS A 531 9.66 4.77 20.01
CA HIS A 531 8.31 4.55 20.49
C HIS A 531 8.15 5.33 21.80
N PRO A 532 7.13 6.19 21.95
CA PRO A 532 6.80 6.69 23.26
C PRO A 532 6.50 5.48 24.13
N GLU A 533 7.26 5.28 25.21
CA GLU A 533 6.94 4.28 26.23
C GLU A 533 5.58 4.65 26.83
N LYS A 534 4.49 4.14 26.24
CA LYS A 534 3.12 4.11 26.78
C LYS A 534 2.66 5.35 27.57
N SER A 535 3.13 6.56 27.27
CA SER A 535 2.51 7.77 27.81
C SER A 535 1.32 8.11 26.92
N VAL A 536 0.28 7.29 26.98
CA VAL A 536 -1.05 7.73 26.59
C VAL A 536 -1.44 8.79 27.60
N ILE A 537 -1.00 10.04 27.34
CA ILE A 537 -1.54 11.21 28.00
C ILE A 537 -2.98 11.28 27.51
N ARG A 538 -3.89 10.64 28.25
CA ARG A 538 -5.33 10.87 28.07
C ARG A 538 -5.54 12.32 28.51
N PRO A 539 -5.95 13.24 27.61
CA PRO A 539 -6.46 14.52 28.07
C PRO A 539 -7.64 14.19 28.98
N ASN A 540 -7.72 14.84 30.15
CA ASN A 540 -8.88 14.74 31.03
C ASN A 540 -10.11 15.34 30.32
N MET A 541 -10.72 14.57 29.41
CA MET A 541 -12.04 14.87 28.88
C MET A 541 -13.06 14.21 29.80
N PHE A 542 -13.92 15.06 30.37
CA PHE A 542 -14.97 14.75 31.34
C PHE A 542 -16.12 13.91 30.75
N PHE A 543 -15.89 12.93 29.89
CA PHE A 543 -16.92 11.96 29.50
C PHE A 543 -16.26 10.62 29.19
N LYS A 544 -16.45 9.64 30.07
CA LYS A 544 -16.15 8.22 29.79
C LYS A 544 -17.33 7.61 29.02
N PRO A 545 -17.19 7.21 27.75
CA PRO A 545 -18.10 6.23 27.18
C PRO A 545 -17.68 4.86 27.72
N ARG A 546 -18.52 4.26 28.56
CA ARG A 546 -18.39 2.84 28.94
C ARG A 546 -18.71 2.00 27.69
N MET A 547 -17.68 1.54 26.99
CA MET A 547 -17.80 0.45 26.03
C MET A 547 -17.76 -0.85 26.84
N VAL A 548 -18.85 -1.62 26.81
CA VAL A 548 -18.93 -2.96 27.42
C VAL A 548 -18.56 -3.95 26.33
N GLU A 549 -17.57 -4.81 26.58
CA GLU A 549 -17.29 -5.92 25.67
C GLU A 549 -18.45 -6.92 25.71
N VAL A 550 -18.88 -7.38 24.54
CA VAL A 550 -20.00 -8.35 24.40
C VAL A 550 -19.62 -9.73 25.02
N SER A 551 -18.33 -9.99 25.22
CA SER A 551 -17.78 -11.13 25.98
C SER A 551 -18.25 -11.14 27.44
N ASP A 552 -18.39 -9.97 28.07
CA ASP A 552 -18.79 -9.84 29.48
C ASP A 552 -20.29 -10.11 29.70
N LEU A 553 -21.08 -10.25 28.63
CA LEU A 553 -22.53 -10.46 28.69
C LEU A 553 -22.94 -11.94 28.76
N PHE A 554 -22.01 -12.89 28.53
CA PHE A 554 -22.37 -14.31 28.39
C PHE A 554 -21.56 -15.30 29.23
N ASP A 555 -20.73 -14.84 30.18
CA ASP A 555 -20.02 -15.76 31.05
C ASP A 555 -20.92 -16.30 32.18
N LYS A 556 -21.37 -17.54 31.99
CA LYS A 556 -22.09 -18.34 33.00
C LYS A 556 -21.10 -18.86 34.05
N SER A 557 -20.71 -18.02 34.99
CA SER A 557 -20.19 -18.49 36.27
C SER A 557 -20.98 -17.84 37.42
N GLN A 558 -21.73 -18.68 38.13
CA GLN A 558 -22.42 -18.29 39.35
C GLN A 558 -21.39 -18.09 40.45
N THR A 559 -21.05 -16.84 40.72
CA THR A 559 -20.42 -16.45 41.99
C THR A 559 -21.31 -15.41 42.67
N LEU A 560 -21.79 -15.76 43.86
CA LEU A 560 -22.63 -14.94 44.74
C LEU A 560 -22.02 -13.55 44.92
N ALA A 561 -22.68 -12.53 44.38
CA ALA A 561 -22.31 -11.13 44.60
C ALA A 561 -22.67 -10.72 46.04
N PRO A 562 -21.81 -9.95 46.75
CA PRO A 562 -22.14 -9.42 48.06
C PRO A 562 -23.24 -8.35 47.94
N THR A 563 -24.18 -8.36 48.88
CA THR A 563 -25.26 -7.37 48.99
C THR A 563 -24.69 -5.95 49.13
N PRO A 564 -25.15 -4.96 48.33
CA PRO A 564 -24.70 -3.59 48.47
C PRO A 564 -25.18 -2.99 49.80
N PRO A 565 -24.40 -2.09 50.43
CA PRO A 565 -24.76 -1.50 51.71
C PRO A 565 -26.02 -0.62 51.58
N PRO A 566 -26.81 -0.48 52.65
CA PRO A 566 -28.05 0.28 52.62
C PRO A 566 -27.80 1.78 52.40
N VAL A 567 -28.49 2.36 51.41
CA VAL A 567 -28.49 3.80 51.14
C VAL A 567 -29.29 4.51 52.24
N ASN A 568 -28.64 5.42 52.99
CA ASN A 568 -29.27 6.16 54.07
C ASN A 568 -29.83 7.50 53.58
N TYR A 569 -31.16 7.67 53.61
CA TYR A 569 -31.83 8.89 53.16
C TYR A 569 -32.08 9.83 54.34
N LYS A 570 -31.51 11.05 54.29
CA LYS A 570 -31.63 12.06 55.37
C LYS A 570 -33.06 12.62 55.54
N ASN A 571 -33.91 12.51 54.51
CA ASN A 571 -35.29 13.01 54.55
C ASN A 571 -36.27 11.81 54.67
N PRO A 572 -37.10 11.75 55.74
CA PRO A 572 -38.00 10.63 55.98
C PRO A 572 -39.10 10.48 54.91
N THR A 573 -39.54 11.58 54.30
CA THR A 573 -40.54 11.57 53.22
C THR A 573 -39.97 10.95 51.94
N VAL A 574 -38.72 11.27 51.62
CA VAL A 574 -37.99 10.67 50.49
C VAL A 574 -37.76 9.18 50.71
N ARG A 575 -37.45 8.77 51.96
CA ARG A 575 -37.30 7.36 52.32
C ARG A 575 -38.58 6.56 52.08
N GLN A 576 -39.75 7.11 52.46
CA GLN A 576 -41.05 6.47 52.23
C GLN A 576 -41.40 6.39 50.74
N GLN A 577 -41.15 7.46 49.96
CA GLN A 577 -41.37 7.46 48.51
C GLN A 577 -40.49 6.43 47.79
N VAL A 578 -39.22 6.32 48.15
CA VAL A 578 -38.33 5.32 47.56
C VAL A 578 -38.77 3.89 47.91
N GLN A 579 -39.29 3.68 49.13
CA GLN A 579 -39.82 2.38 49.54
C GLN A 579 -41.12 2.02 48.81
N SER A 580 -42.03 2.97 48.59
CA SER A 580 -43.27 2.72 47.83
C SER A 580 -42.98 2.43 46.36
N ILE A 581 -42.05 3.18 45.74
CA ILE A 581 -41.62 2.96 44.35
C ILE A 581 -40.97 1.57 44.21
N LYS A 582 -40.12 1.16 45.15
CA LYS A 582 -39.51 -0.18 45.15
C LYS A 582 -40.55 -1.29 45.31
N ALA A 583 -41.59 -1.07 46.12
CA ALA A 583 -42.67 -2.04 46.29
C ALA A 583 -43.54 -2.15 45.02
N ALA A 584 -43.89 -1.02 44.41
CA ALA A 584 -44.64 -0.99 43.15
C ALA A 584 -43.87 -1.67 42.00
N ALA A 585 -42.59 -1.34 41.83
CA ALA A 585 -41.74 -1.94 40.80
C ALA A 585 -41.58 -3.47 40.99
N ARG A 586 -41.51 -3.96 42.24
CA ARG A 586 -41.48 -5.41 42.50
C ARG A 586 -42.80 -6.10 42.15
N SER A 587 -43.93 -5.43 42.37
CA SER A 587 -45.24 -5.95 42.00
C SER A 587 -45.42 -6.02 40.48
N GLU A 588 -45.02 -4.98 39.74
CA GLU A 588 -45.03 -4.98 38.27
C GLU A 588 -44.11 -6.06 37.70
N LEU A 589 -42.90 -6.22 38.24
CA LEU A 589 -41.98 -7.25 37.79
C LEU A 589 -42.54 -8.66 38.01
N LYS A 590 -43.32 -8.87 39.08
CA LYS A 590 -43.98 -10.14 39.36
C LYS A 590 -45.10 -10.42 38.36
N GLN A 591 -45.92 -9.42 38.03
CA GLN A 591 -46.98 -9.53 37.02
C GLN A 591 -46.42 -9.79 35.60
N LEU A 592 -45.31 -9.14 35.23
CA LEU A 592 -44.61 -9.38 33.94
C LEU A 592 -44.03 -10.79 33.84
N ARG A 593 -43.66 -11.39 34.98
CA ARG A 593 -43.10 -12.75 35.03
C ARG A 593 -44.18 -13.82 34.98
N GLU A 594 -45.36 -13.53 35.51
CA GLU A 594 -46.53 -14.42 35.45
C GLU A 594 -47.19 -14.40 34.05
N SER A 595 -47.15 -13.27 33.34
CA SER A 595 -47.70 -13.16 31.97
C SER A 595 -46.83 -13.82 30.89
N SER A 596 -45.51 -13.93 31.12
CA SER A 596 -44.56 -14.55 30.18
C SER A 596 -44.56 -16.08 30.23
N THR A 597 -45.04 -16.68 31.33
CA THR A 597 -45.23 -18.14 31.44
C THR A 597 -46.47 -18.66 30.71
N THR A 598 -47.47 -17.83 30.41
CA THR A 598 -48.71 -18.26 29.74
C THR A 598 -48.58 -18.34 28.22
N THR A 599 -47.67 -17.56 27.62
CA THR A 599 -47.46 -17.51 26.16
C THR A 599 -46.60 -18.65 25.62
N THR A 600 -45.81 -19.31 26.49
CA THR A 600 -44.92 -20.41 26.10
C THR A 600 -45.62 -21.77 26.05
N ALA A 601 -46.77 -21.94 26.71
CA ALA A 601 -47.52 -23.20 26.69
C ALA A 601 -48.36 -23.41 25.41
N THR A 602 -48.77 -22.34 24.73
CA THR A 602 -49.61 -22.39 23.51
C THR A 602 -48.82 -22.61 22.21
N ALA A 603 -47.52 -22.32 22.18
CA ALA A 603 -46.70 -22.50 20.97
C ALA A 603 -46.25 -23.97 20.76
N THR A 604 -46.20 -24.78 21.82
CA THR A 604 -45.72 -26.17 21.77
C THR A 604 -46.76 -27.19 21.26
N SER A 605 -48.04 -26.84 21.11
CA SER A 605 -49.05 -27.76 20.56
C SER A 605 -49.22 -27.66 19.03
N ALA A 606 -48.74 -26.59 18.39
CA ALA A 606 -48.97 -26.35 16.96
C ALA A 606 -47.93 -26.99 16.01
N ALA A 607 -46.80 -27.51 16.52
CA ALA A 607 -45.68 -27.99 15.70
C ALA A 607 -45.67 -29.51 15.42
N LYS A 608 -46.67 -30.28 15.87
CA LYS A 608 -46.72 -31.75 15.69
C LYS A 608 -47.58 -32.26 14.52
N THR A 609 -48.17 -31.40 13.68
CA THR A 609 -49.19 -31.86 12.69
C THR A 609 -48.92 -31.53 11.21
N LYS A 610 -47.67 -31.34 10.79
CA LYS A 610 -47.33 -31.24 9.34
C LYS A 610 -46.07 -32.04 8.97
N ARG A 611 -46.18 -33.36 9.03
CA ARG A 611 -45.30 -34.33 8.34
C ARG A 611 -46.11 -35.59 8.02
N SER A 612 -47.01 -35.51 7.03
CA SER A 612 -47.52 -36.66 6.26
C SER A 612 -48.40 -36.20 5.09
N ARG A 613 -47.79 -36.00 3.92
CA ARG A 613 -48.25 -36.43 2.58
C ARG A 613 -47.28 -35.93 1.53
#